data_AF-A0A5S3VSS4-F1
#
_entry.id   AF-A0A5S3VSS4-F1
#
_cell.length_a   1.000
_cell.length_b   1.000
_cell.length_c   1.000
_cell.angle_alpha   90.00
_cell.angle_beta   90.00
_cell.angle_gamma   90.00
#
_symmetry.space_group_name_H-M   'P 1'
#
loop_
_entity.id
_entity.type
_entity.pdbx_description
1 polymer ?
#
loop_
_entity_poly.entity_id
_entity_poly.type
_entity_poly.pdbx_seq_one_letter_code
_entity_poly.pdbx_strand_id
1 'polypeptide(L)' 'MKQNIVNIALVVKDYDEAIDFYVNKLGFELIEDTYQPEQDKRWVVV' A
#
# COMPACT_ATOMS: atom_id res chain seq x y z
N MET A 1 -12.82 -24.58 -10.20
CA MET A 1 -12.47 -23.16 -10.47
C MET A 1 -11.23 -22.80 -9.67
N LYS A 2 -10.31 -22.00 -10.21
CA LYS A 2 -9.21 -21.41 -9.44
C LYS A 2 -9.67 -20.05 -8.93
N GLN A 3 -9.59 -19.84 -7.61
CA GLN A 3 -9.78 -18.53 -7.01
C GLN A 3 -8.43 -17.88 -6.77
N ASN A 4 -8.35 -16.56 -6.98
CA ASN A 4 -7.15 -15.77 -6.78
C ASN A 4 -7.46 -14.69 -5.73
N ILE A 5 -6.43 -14.29 -4.98
CA ILE A 5 -6.50 -13.12 -4.11
C ILE A 5 -6.27 -11.90 -5.00
N VAL A 6 -7.22 -10.97 -4.99
CA VAL A 6 -7.16 -9.77 -5.83
C VAL A 6 -6.42 -8.63 -5.12
N ASN A 7 -6.63 -8.46 -3.81
CA ASN A 7 -6.01 -7.41 -3.00
C ASN A 7 -5.68 -7.95 -1.59
N ILE A 8 -4.62 -7.43 -0.99
CA ILE A 8 -4.20 -7.70 0.40
C ILE A 8 -3.94 -6.37 1.08
N ALA A 9 -4.52 -6.16 2.26
CA ALA A 9 -4.22 -4.99 3.10
C ALA A 9 -3.20 -5.36 4.18
N LEU A 10 -2.17 -4.53 4.34
CA LEU A 10 -1.10 -4.72 5.32
C LEU A 10 -1.03 -3.49 6.23
N VAL A 11 -0.96 -3.72 7.54
CA VAL A 11 -0.68 -2.66 8.50
C VAL A 11 0.82 -2.54 8.63
N VAL A 12 1.34 -1.36 8.32
CA VAL A 12 2.77 -1.04 8.35
C VAL A 12 3.07 -0.08 9.48
N LYS A 13 4.32 -0.10 9.95
CA LYS A 13 4.79 0.82 10.99
C LYS A 13 5.02 2.23 10.44
N ASP A 14 5.58 2.31 9.24
CA ASP A 14 5.90 3.55 8.55
C ASP A 14 5.50 3.43 7.07
N TYR A 15 4.78 4.43 6.55
CA TYR A 15 4.24 4.41 5.20
C TYR A 15 5.32 4.66 4.15
N ASP A 16 6.26 5.56 4.42
CA ASP A 16 7.29 5.94 3.45
C ASP A 16 8.30 4.80 3.28
N GLU A 17 8.64 4.10 4.38
CA GLU A 17 9.46 2.87 4.34
C GLU A 17 8.77 1.77 3.52
N ALA A 18 7.45 1.60 3.71
CA ALA A 18 6.69 0.61 2.96
C ALA A 18 6.63 0.94 1.47
N ILE A 19 6.36 2.20 1.12
CA ILE A 19 6.33 2.65 -0.28
C ILE A 19 7.68 2.41 -0.95
N ASP A 20 8.79 2.78 -0.31
CA ASP A 20 10.13 2.54 -0.87
C ASP A 20 10.38 1.05 -1.12
N PHE A 21 10.01 0.20 -0.17
CA PHE A 21 10.16 -1.24 -0.32
C PHE A 21 9.33 -1.79 -1.49
N TYR A 22 8.03 -1.50 -1.55
CA TYR A 22 7.17 -2.05 -2.60
C TYR A 22 7.48 -1.46 -3.98
N VAL A 23 7.72 -0.16 -4.08
CA VAL A 23 7.98 0.50 -5.37
C VAL A 23 9.41 0.29 -5.83
N ASN A 24 10.41 0.61 -5.00
CA ASN A 24 11.82 0.61 -5.44
C ASN A 24 12.51 -0.74 -5.29
N LYS A 25 12.13 -1.59 -4.32
CA LYS A 25 12.73 -2.94 -4.18
C LYS A 25 11.96 -3.99 -4.96
N LEU A 26 10.63 -3.95 -4.92
CA LEU A 26 9.79 -4.97 -5.55
C LEU A 26 9.26 -4.57 -6.92
N GLY A 27 9.35 -3.29 -7.30
CA GLY A 27 8.96 -2.81 -8.64
C GLY A 27 7.46 -2.64 -8.83
N PHE A 28 6.69 -2.48 -7.75
CA PHE A 28 5.26 -2.13 -7.81
C PHE A 28 5.07 -0.67 -8.26
N GLU A 29 3.87 -0.35 -8.74
CA GLU A 29 3.53 1.00 -9.20
C GLU A 29 2.70 1.69 -8.12
N LEU A 30 3.12 2.86 -7.65
CA LEU A 30 2.30 3.63 -6.70
C LEU A 30 1.04 4.14 -7.40
N ILE A 31 -0.11 3.53 -7.10
CA ILE A 31 -1.42 3.87 -7.67
C ILE A 31 -2.08 5.00 -6.88
N GLU A 32 -1.96 4.97 -5.55
CA GLU A 32 -2.60 5.95 -4.67
C GLU A 32 -1.77 6.18 -3.39
N ASP A 33 -1.67 7.44 -2.97
CA ASP A 33 -1.18 7.86 -1.66
C ASP A 33 -2.04 9.04 -1.16
N THR A 34 -3.10 8.71 -0.42
CA THR A 34 -4.12 9.68 0.03
C THR A 34 -4.17 9.75 1.55
N TYR A 35 -4.04 10.96 2.11
CA TYR A 35 -4.26 11.20 3.53
C TYR A 35 -5.76 11.23 3.87
N GLN A 36 -6.15 10.50 4.91
CA GLN A 36 -7.52 10.39 5.42
C GLN A 36 -7.63 11.12 6.78
N PRO A 37 -8.13 12.38 6.80
CA PRO A 37 -8.14 13.21 8.01
C PRO A 37 -9.04 12.66 9.12
N GLU A 38 -10.15 12.03 8.76
CA GLU A 38 -11.13 11.49 9.73
C GLU A 38 -10.57 10.34 10.59
N GLN A 39 -9.52 9.67 10.10
CA GLN A 39 -8.93 8.50 10.74
C GLN A 39 -7.45 8.72 11.12
N ASP A 40 -6.90 9.90 10.84
CA ASP A 40 -5.48 10.23 11.03
C ASP A 40 -4.55 9.17 10.41
N LYS A 41 -4.87 8.73 9.17
CA LYS A 41 -4.18 7.64 8.47
C LYS A 41 -3.92 7.95 7.00
N ARG A 42 -2.96 7.24 6.39
CA ARG A 42 -2.75 7.24 4.94
C ARG A 42 -3.32 5.97 4.30
N TRP A 43 -3.99 6.14 3.18
CA TRP A 43 -4.37 5.07 2.26
C TRP A 43 -3.32 5.00 1.15
N VAL A 44 -2.63 3.87 1.06
CA VAL A 44 -1.58 3.66 0.07
C VAL A 44 -1.89 2.40 -0.73
N VAL A 45 -1.89 2.53 -2.05
CA VAL A 45 -2.09 1.42 -2.99
C VAL A 45 -0.89 1.38 -3.93
N VAL A 46 -0.24 0.23 -3.99
CA VAL A 46 0.91 -0.09 -4.85
C VAL A 46 0.60 -1.28 -5.75
#